data_AF-A0A965QW13-F1
#
_entry.id   AF-A0A965QW13-F1
#
_cell.length_a   1.000
_cell.length_b   1.000
_cell.length_c   1.000
_cell.angle_alpha   90.00
_cell.angle_beta   90.00
_cell.angle_gamma   90.00
#
_symmetry.space_group_name_H-M   'P 1'
#
loop_
_entity.id
_entity.type
_entity.pdbx_description
1 polymer ?
#
loop_
_entity_poly.entity_id
_entity_poly.type
_entity_poly.pdbx_seq_one_letter_code
_entity_poly.pdbx_strand_id
1 'polypeptide(L)' 'QPLPAAAVDAAHDAEQLLAGLDEEDRALVLMKFAENHDYEALAEMFDTTPGALRMRVSRIREKLAARAGRPGQGG' A
#
# COMPACT_ATOMS: atom_id res chain seq x y z
N GLN A 1 -13.53 9.21 19.65
CA GLN A 1 -13.13 7.82 19.31
C GLN A 1 -13.96 7.42 18.11
N PRO A 2 -13.36 7.04 16.95
CA PRO A 2 -14.16 6.52 15.85
C PRO A 2 -14.87 5.24 16.30
N LEU A 3 -16.10 5.05 15.84
CA LEU A 3 -16.89 3.86 16.13
C LEU A 3 -16.22 2.63 15.48
N PRO A 4 -16.26 1.45 16.12
CA PRO A 4 -15.59 0.25 15.63
C PRO A 4 -15.97 -0.13 14.18
N ALA A 5 -17.19 0.19 13.75
CA ALA A 5 -17.63 -0.02 12.36
C ALA A 5 -16.77 0.76 11.34
N ALA A 6 -16.50 2.05 11.59
CA ALA A 6 -15.71 2.87 10.66
C ALA A 6 -14.25 2.40 10.54
N ALA A 7 -13.70 1.80 11.59
CA ALA A 7 -12.36 1.20 11.55
C ALA A 7 -12.35 -0.11 10.75
N VAL A 8 -13.41 -0.91 10.85
CA VAL A 8 -13.58 -2.14 10.06
C VAL A 8 -13.79 -1.80 8.58
N ASP A 9 -14.61 -0.79 8.28
CA ASP A 9 -14.84 -0.32 6.90
C ASP A 9 -13.53 0.18 6.28
N ALA A 10 -12.75 0.99 7.00
CA ALA A 10 -11.45 1.48 6.53
C ALA A 10 -10.43 0.35 6.30
N ALA A 11 -10.44 -0.68 7.15
CA ALA A 11 -9.58 -1.86 6.97
C ALA A 11 -9.99 -2.66 5.72
N HIS A 12 -11.29 -2.86 5.52
CA HIS A 12 -11.82 -3.58 4.36
C HIS A 12 -11.58 -2.81 3.05
N ASP A 13 -11.71 -1.48 3.05
CA ASP A 13 -11.35 -0.63 1.92
C ASP A 13 -9.85 -0.71 1.60
N ALA A 14 -8.99 -0.72 2.63
CA ALA A 14 -7.55 -0.88 2.45
C ALA A 14 -7.20 -2.26 1.85
N GLU A 15 -7.84 -3.34 2.32
CA GLU A 15 -7.65 -4.68 1.75
C GLU A 15 -8.05 -4.75 0.28
N GLN A 16 -9.20 -4.17 -0.11
CA GLN A 16 -9.64 -4.13 -1.51
C GLN A 16 -8.70 -3.31 -2.40
N LEU A 17 -8.19 -2.19 -1.89
CA LEU A 17 -7.19 -1.38 -2.58
C LEU A 17 -5.88 -2.17 -2.77
N LEU A 18 -5.42 -2.90 -1.75
CA LEU A 18 -4.22 -3.73 -1.82
C LEU A 18 -4.39 -4.97 -2.71
N ALA A 19 -5.61 -5.50 -2.87
CA ALA A 19 -5.87 -6.71 -3.66
C ALA A 19 -5.56 -6.59 -5.17
N GLY A 20 -5.40 -5.37 -5.69
CA GLY A 20 -4.94 -5.18 -7.08
C GLY A 20 -3.48 -4.71 -7.19
N LEU A 21 -2.70 -4.86 -6.13
CA LEU A 21 -1.24 -4.85 -6.20
C LEU A 21 -0.74 -6.28 -6.41
N ASP A 22 0.35 -6.41 -7.14
CA ASP A 22 1.10 -7.66 -7.21
C ASP A 22 1.69 -7.99 -5.83
N GLU A 23 2.03 -9.26 -5.60
CA GLU A 23 2.49 -9.73 -4.29
C GLU A 23 3.71 -8.97 -3.76
N GLU A 24 4.66 -8.66 -4.63
CA GLU A 24 5.87 -7.91 -4.29
C GLU A 24 5.57 -6.44 -3.92
N ASP A 25 4.67 -5.79 -4.66
CA ASP A 25 4.23 -4.41 -4.36
C ASP A 25 3.43 -4.38 -3.05
N ARG A 26 2.60 -5.40 -2.77
CA ARG A 26 1.85 -5.54 -1.51
C ARG A 26 2.80 -5.72 -0.33
N ALA A 27 3.78 -6.62 -0.45
CA ALA A 27 4.79 -6.86 0.58
C ALA A 27 5.56 -5.58 0.92
N LEU A 28 5.98 -4.83 -0.11
CA LEU A 28 6.70 -3.57 0.07
C LEU A 28 5.88 -2.54 0.86
N VAL A 29 4.59 -2.38 0.55
CA VAL A 29 3.71 -1.44 1.28
C VAL A 29 3.49 -1.89 2.72
N LEU A 30 3.24 -3.18 2.96
CA LEU A 30 3.05 -3.70 4.31
C LEU A 30 4.30 -3.49 5.17
N MET A 31 5.48 -3.90 4.67
CA MET A 31 6.72 -3.71 5.41
C MET A 31 7.03 -2.22 5.62
N LYS A 32 6.75 -1.36 4.63
CA LYS A 32 7.03 0.08 4.75
C LYS A 32 6.10 0.79 5.75
N PHE A 33 4.81 0.47 5.76
CA PHE A 33 3.81 1.25 6.48
C PHE A 33 3.24 0.55 7.71
N ALA A 34 3.13 -0.78 7.71
CA ALA A 34 2.68 -1.54 8.88
C ALA A 34 3.84 -1.81 9.85
N GLU A 35 5.00 -2.21 9.33
CA GLU A 35 6.20 -2.50 10.14
C GLU A 35 7.15 -1.31 10.26
N ASN A 36 6.90 -0.25 9.49
CA ASN A 36 7.61 1.03 9.53
C ASN A 36 9.11 0.93 9.17
N HIS A 37 9.49 -0.03 8.33
CA HIS A 37 10.87 -0.19 7.86
C HIS A 37 11.34 1.01 7.03
N ASP A 38 12.64 1.33 7.11
CA ASP A 38 13.25 2.37 6.28
C ASP A 38 13.60 1.89 4.88
N TYR A 39 13.73 2.84 3.94
CA TYR A 39 14.05 2.51 2.54
C TYR A 39 15.41 1.83 2.36
N GLU A 40 16.35 2.01 3.29
CA GLU A 40 17.64 1.31 3.23
C GLU A 40 17.51 -0.16 3.61
N ALA A 41 16.83 -0.47 4.71
CA ALA A 41 16.56 -1.85 5.12
C ALA A 41 15.73 -2.59 4.07
N LEU A 42 14.72 -1.93 3.49
CA LEU A 42 13.93 -2.51 2.41
C LEU A 42 14.77 -2.72 1.14
N ALA A 43 15.70 -1.83 0.84
CA ALA A 43 16.54 -1.98 -0.35
C ALA A 43 17.41 -3.23 -0.26
N GLU A 44 17.96 -3.53 0.92
CA GLU A 44 18.69 -4.77 1.18
C GLU A 44 17.78 -6.00 1.06
N MET A 45 16.57 -5.96 1.64
CA MET A 45 15.62 -7.10 1.60
C MET A 45 15.12 -7.41 0.19
N PHE A 46 14.91 -6.39 -0.64
CA PHE A 46 14.40 -6.51 -2.01
C PHE A 46 15.51 -6.56 -3.06
N ASP A 47 16.78 -6.68 -2.63
CA ASP A 47 17.97 -6.70 -3.49
C ASP A 47 17.97 -5.57 -4.55
N THR A 48 17.72 -4.34 -4.10
CA THR A 48 17.56 -3.16 -4.94
C THR A 48 18.19 -1.92 -4.31
N THR A 49 17.92 -0.74 -4.86
CA THR A 49 18.40 0.54 -4.31
C THR A 49 17.28 1.31 -3.61
N PRO A 50 17.60 2.12 -2.57
CA PRO A 50 16.60 2.97 -1.92
C PRO A 50 15.91 3.93 -2.89
N GLY A 51 16.63 4.40 -3.93
CA GLY A 51 16.06 5.26 -4.98
C GLY A 51 15.00 4.54 -5.82
N ALA A 52 15.27 3.30 -6.22
CA ALA A 52 14.32 2.47 -6.96
C ALA A 52 13.06 2.19 -6.13
N LEU A 53 13.21 1.88 -4.83
CA LEU A 53 12.06 1.68 -3.94
C LEU A 53 11.23 2.94 -3.77
N ARG A 54 11.84 4.13 -3.63
CA ARG A 54 11.09 5.39 -3.56
C ARG A 54 10.24 5.62 -4.80
N MET A 55 10.80 5.38 -6.00
CA MET A 55 10.05 5.46 -7.25
C MET A 55 8.92 4.44 -7.31
N ARG A 56 9.19 3.20 -6.87
CA ARG A 56 8.20 2.12 -6.84
C ARG A 56 7.03 2.44 -5.90
N VAL A 57 7.33 2.87 -4.68
CA VAL A 57 6.31 3.31 -3.71
C VAL A 57 5.51 4.49 -4.23
N SER A 58 6.15 5.46 -4.90
CA SER A 58 5.42 6.57 -5.55
C SER A 58 4.40 6.06 -6.56
N ARG A 59 4.82 5.15 -7.45
CA ARG A 59 3.94 4.56 -8.47
C ARG A 59 2.81 3.74 -7.85
N ILE A 60 3.10 2.98 -6.78
CA ILE A 60 2.08 2.23 -6.04
C ILE A 60 1.04 3.20 -5.45
N ARG A 61 1.48 4.30 -4.81
CA ARG A 61 0.58 5.32 -4.27
C ARG A 61 -0.30 5.95 -5.36
N GLU A 62 0.24 6.23 -6.53
CA GLU A 62 -0.53 6.73 -7.67
C GLU A 62 -1.59 5.71 -8.14
N LYS A 63 -1.22 4.42 -8.25
CA LYS A 63 -2.17 3.34 -8.58
C LYS A 63 -3.28 3.25 -7.53
N LEU A 64 -2.93 3.30 -6.24
CA LEU A 64 -3.90 3.24 -5.14
C LEU A 64 -4.81 4.47 -5.14
N ALA A 65 -4.26 5.67 -5.34
CA ALA A 65 -5.03 6.91 -5.43
C ALA A 65 -6.00 6.91 -6.63
N ALA A 66 -5.57 6.41 -7.79
CA ALA A 66 -6.43 6.28 -8.97
C ALA A 66 -7.58 5.28 -8.76
N ARG A 67 -7.41 4.31 -7.85
CA ARG A 67 -8.45 3.32 -7.50
C ARG A 67 -9.36 3.85 -6.40
N ALA A 68 -8.82 4.52 -5.38
CA ALA A 68 -9.59 5.19 -4.34
C ALA A 68 -10.41 6.38 -4.87
N GLY A 69 -9.88 7.07 -5.89
CA GLY A 69 -10.55 8.17 -6.60
C GLY A 69 -11.64 7.74 -7.59
N ARG A 70 -11.88 6.43 -7.75
CA ARG A 70 -13.12 5.91 -8.36
C ARG A 70 -14.11 5.55 -7.24
N PRO A 71 -14.93 6.50 -6.76
CA PRO A 71 -16.10 6.14 -5.98
C PRO A 71 -17.06 5.40 -6.92
N GLY A 72 -17.23 4.09 -6.71
CA GLY A 72 -18.31 3.31 -7.33
C GLY A 72 -18.02 2.70 -8.69
N GLN A 73 -17.32 1.57 -8.72
CA GLN A 73 -17.69 0.52 -9.66
C GLN A 73 -17.64 -0.83 -8.96
N GLY A 74 -18.80 -1.22 -8.44
CA GLY A 74 -19.06 -2.52 -7.85
C GLY A 74 -20.45 -2.59 -7.23
N GLY A 75 -21.45 -2.97 -8.03
CA GLY A 75 -22.73 -3.56 -7.60
C GLY A 75 -23.83 -2.62 -7.17
#